data_AF-A0A2N6VJE6-F1
#
_entry.id   AF-A0A2N6VJE6-F1
#
_cell.length_a   1.000
_cell.length_b   1.000
_cell.length_c   1.000
_cell.angle_alpha   90.00
_cell.angle_beta   90.00
_cell.angle_gamma   90.00
#
_symmetry.space_group_name_H-M   'P 1'
#
loop_
_entity.id
_entity.type
_entity.pdbx_description
1 polymer ?
#
loop_
_entity_poly.entity_id
_entity_poly.type
_entity_poly.pdbx_seq_one_letter_code
_entity_poly.pdbx_strand_id
1 'polypeptide(L)'
;LANVEEDNWEWHTFDTIKGGDYLVDQDAAEVMAKEAIDAVLDLEKMGLPFNRTPEGKIDQRRFGGHTRDHGKAPVRRADGKKVVAGVVSYELATGEIHV
;
A
#
# COMPACT_ATOMS: atom_id res chain seq x y z
N LEU A 1 6.81 0.58 -9.48
CA LEU A 1 6.15 -0.73 -9.66
C LEU A 1 5.44 -0.77 -11.01
N ALA A 2 5.34 -1.95 -11.62
CA ALA A 2 4.46 -2.14 -12.76
C ALA A 2 3.03 -2.37 -12.25
N ASN A 3 2.37 -1.28 -11.82
CA ASN A 3 0.97 -1.36 -11.40
C ASN A 3 0.13 -1.96 -12.53
N VAL A 4 -0.82 -2.81 -12.16
CA VAL A 4 -1.74 -3.45 -13.14
C VAL A 4 -2.73 -2.43 -13.67
N GLU A 5 -3.02 -1.38 -12.89
CA GLU A 5 -3.83 -0.21 -13.24
C GLU A 5 -3.04 1.07 -12.89
N GLU A 6 -3.43 2.22 -13.44
CA GLU A 6 -2.82 3.51 -13.05
C GLU A 6 -3.06 3.79 -11.56
N ASP A 7 -2.00 4.20 -10.86
CA ASP A 7 -2.05 4.45 -9.42
C ASP A 7 -1.08 5.55 -8.99
N ASN A 8 -1.43 6.28 -7.93
CA ASN A 8 -0.67 7.40 -7.38
C ASN A 8 -0.67 7.33 -5.83
N TRP A 9 0.49 7.61 -5.22
CA TRP A 9 0.67 7.68 -3.78
C TRP A 9 -0.24 8.72 -3.11
N GLU A 10 -0.58 9.82 -3.80
CA GLU A 10 -1.50 10.84 -3.30
C GLU A 10 -2.90 10.27 -3.05
N TRP A 11 -3.39 9.41 -3.95
CA TRP A 11 -4.69 8.75 -3.78
C TRP A 11 -4.67 7.78 -2.62
N HIS A 12 -3.54 7.10 -2.40
CA HIS A 12 -3.37 6.22 -1.25
C HIS A 12 -3.32 6.98 0.07
N THR A 13 -2.67 8.15 0.08
CA THR A 13 -2.65 9.07 1.22
C THR A 13 -4.07 9.52 1.56
N PHE A 14 -4.83 9.95 0.54
CA PHE A 14 -6.23 10.34 0.70
C PHE A 14 -7.10 9.21 1.25
N ASP A 15 -6.99 7.99 0.70
CA ASP A 15 -7.74 6.83 1.18
C ASP A 15 -7.41 6.51 2.64
N THR A 16 -6.15 6.66 3.05
CA THR A 16 -5.68 6.43 4.43
C THR A 16 -6.26 7.46 5.39
N ILE A 17 -6.18 8.75 5.05
CA ILE A 17 -6.72 9.84 5.88
C ILE A 17 -8.24 9.69 6.03
N LYS A 18 -8.94 9.48 4.90
CA LYS A 18 -10.40 9.30 4.90
C LYS A 18 -10.81 8.02 5.62
N GLY A 19 -10.06 6.93 5.46
CA GLY A 19 -10.32 5.65 6.11
C GLY A 19 -10.10 5.67 7.62
N GLY A 20 -9.14 6.46 8.09
CA GLY A 20 -8.91 6.73 9.51
C GLY A 20 -9.78 7.84 10.10
N ASP A 21 -10.87 8.23 9.42
CA ASP A 21 -11.81 9.27 9.86
C ASP A 21 -11.13 10.60 10.20
N TYR A 22 -10.08 10.96 9.44
CA TYR A 22 -9.25 12.16 9.62
C TYR A 22 -8.52 12.25 10.96
N LEU A 23 -8.44 11.16 11.72
CA LEU A 23 -7.68 11.08 12.98
C LEU A 23 -6.23 10.62 12.79
N VAL A 24 -5.85 10.23 11.58
CA VAL A 24 -4.49 9.82 11.24
C VAL A 24 -3.58 11.06 11.18
N ASP A 25 -2.34 10.92 11.65
CA ASP A 25 -1.29 11.89 11.35
C ASP A 25 -1.06 11.90 9.83
N GLN A 26 -1.32 13.06 9.21
CA GLN A 26 -1.30 13.19 7.75
C GLN A 26 0.13 13.18 7.20
N ASP A 27 1.11 13.68 7.96
CA ASP A 27 2.51 13.69 7.55
C ASP A 27 3.02 12.25 7.53
N ALA A 28 2.67 11.47 8.56
CA ALA A 28 2.99 10.04 8.61
C ALA A 28 2.28 9.25 7.49
N ALA A 29 1.01 9.56 7.19
CA ALA A 29 0.26 8.91 6.12
C ALA A 29 0.88 9.18 4.73
N GLU A 30 1.39 10.39 4.49
CA GLU A 30 2.09 10.73 3.26
C GLU A 30 3.41 9.96 3.11
N VAL A 31 4.22 9.91 4.17
CA VAL A 31 5.49 9.16 4.18
C VAL A 31 5.22 7.67 3.91
N MET A 32 4.30 7.07 4.66
CA MET A 32 3.89 5.68 4.48
C MET A 32 3.46 5.40 3.03
N ALA A 33 2.64 6.28 2.43
CA ALA A 33 2.15 6.09 1.07
C ALA A 33 3.25 6.20 0.00
N LYS A 34 4.25 7.08 0.19
CA LYS A 34 5.40 7.22 -0.70
C LYS A 34 6.35 6.03 -0.61
N GLU A 35 6.63 5.56 0.61
CA GLU A 35 7.59 4.50 0.88
C GLU A 35 7.03 3.09 0.64
N ALA A 36 5.70 2.92 0.64
CA ALA A 36 5.04 1.63 0.45
C ALA A 36 5.49 0.87 -0.82
N ILE A 37 5.80 1.60 -1.90
CA ILE A 37 6.27 1.00 -3.16
C ILE A 37 7.62 0.32 -2.96
N ASP A 38 8.57 1.01 -2.34
CA ASP A 38 9.92 0.50 -2.10
C ASP A 38 9.90 -0.62 -1.07
N ALA A 39 9.10 -0.47 0.00
CA ALA A 39 8.89 -1.50 1.01
C ALA A 39 8.38 -2.83 0.40
N VAL A 40 7.43 -2.77 -0.54
CA VAL A 40 6.94 -3.98 -1.24
C VAL A 40 8.04 -4.63 -2.08
N LEU A 41 8.87 -3.85 -2.76
CA LEU A 41 9.99 -4.37 -3.55
C LEU A 41 11.07 -5.00 -2.67
N ASP A 42 11.33 -4.42 -1.50
CA ASP A 42 12.31 -4.96 -0.57
C ASP A 42 11.82 -6.26 0.06
N LEU A 43 10.53 -6.35 0.40
CA LEU A 43 9.91 -7.61 0.83
C LEU A 43 10.01 -8.69 -0.24
N GLU A 44 9.85 -8.35 -1.51
CA GLU A 44 10.03 -9.28 -2.64
C GLU A 44 11.48 -9.79 -2.69
N LYS A 45 12.47 -8.90 -2.59
CA LYS A 45 13.90 -9.26 -2.59
C LYS A 45 14.29 -10.09 -1.38
N MET A 46 13.64 -9.87 -0.23
CA MET A 46 13.80 -10.68 0.98
C MET A 46 13.16 -12.07 0.88
N GLY A 47 12.48 -12.38 -0.23
CA GLY A 47 11.95 -13.70 -0.53
C GLY A 47 10.48 -13.89 -0.15
N LEU A 48 9.73 -12.81 0.12
CA LEU A 48 8.29 -12.90 0.33
C LEU A 48 7.61 -13.34 -0.99
N PRO A 49 6.89 -14.49 -1.01
CA PRO A 49 6.31 -15.01 -2.23
C PRO A 49 5.00 -14.28 -2.55
N PHE A 50 5.09 -13.20 -3.31
CA PHE A 50 3.94 -12.52 -3.90
C PHE A 50 3.35 -13.32 -5.07
N ASN A 51 2.03 -13.27 -5.22
CA ASN A 51 1.39 -13.87 -6.39
C ASN A 51 1.78 -13.10 -7.65
N ARG A 52 1.77 -13.78 -8.80
CA ARG A 52 2.18 -13.19 -10.07
C ARG A 52 1.07 -13.19 -11.09
N THR A 53 1.01 -12.13 -11.87
CA THR A 53 0.25 -12.11 -13.12
C THR A 53 0.91 -13.04 -14.15
N PRO A 54 0.21 -13.44 -15.22
CA PRO A 54 0.82 -14.23 -16.30
C PRO A 54 2.08 -13.59 -16.92
N GLU A 55 2.21 -12.27 -16.81
CA GLU A 55 3.36 -11.47 -17.28
C GLU A 55 4.49 -11.35 -16.24
N GLY A 56 4.37 -12.02 -15.08
CA GLY A 56 5.40 -12.05 -14.03
C GLY A 56 5.43 -10.85 -13.09
N LYS A 57 4.45 -9.93 -13.18
CA LYS A 57 4.31 -8.80 -12.24
C LYS A 57 3.65 -9.25 -10.94
N ILE A 58 3.81 -8.49 -9.85
CA ILE A 58 3.06 -8.74 -8.61
C ILE A 58 1.56 -8.57 -8.91
N ASP A 59 0.76 -9.59 -8.62
CA ASP A 59 -0.68 -9.53 -8.82
C ASP A 59 -1.32 -8.60 -7.78
N GLN A 60 -2.22 -7.74 -8.25
CA GLN A 60 -2.93 -6.77 -7.43
C GLN A 60 -4.42 -7.07 -7.49
N ARG A 61 -5.10 -7.08 -6.34
CA ARG A 61 -6.54 -7.22 -6.19
C ARG A 61 -7.16 -5.98 -5.56
N ARG A 62 -8.48 -5.86 -5.73
CA ARG A 62 -9.28 -4.84 -5.04
C ARG A 62 -9.34 -5.18 -3.55
N PHE A 63 -9.17 -4.18 -2.71
CA PHE A 63 -9.38 -4.27 -1.27
C PHE A 63 -10.22 -3.06 -0.83
N GLY A 64 -11.05 -3.24 0.19
CA GLY A 64 -12.01 -2.23 0.63
C GLY A 64 -11.29 -0.94 1.03
N GLY A 65 -11.77 0.20 0.54
CA GLY A 65 -11.22 1.52 0.85
C GLY A 65 -10.18 2.07 -0.14
N HIS A 66 -9.64 1.27 -1.07
CA HIS A 66 -8.71 1.80 -2.08
C HIS A 66 -9.44 2.36 -3.30
N THR A 67 -9.18 3.63 -3.59
CA THR A 67 -9.80 4.37 -4.69
C THR A 67 -8.78 5.12 -5.54
N ARG A 68 -9.20 5.48 -6.76
CA ARG A 68 -8.52 6.42 -7.64
C ARG A 68 -9.25 7.77 -7.66
N ASP A 69 -8.55 8.80 -8.09
CA ASP A 69 -9.09 10.17 -8.23
C ASP A 69 -9.79 10.69 -6.98
N HIS A 70 -9.24 10.42 -5.79
CA HIS A 70 -9.80 10.86 -4.51
C HIS A 70 -11.23 10.34 -4.26
N GLY A 71 -11.47 9.04 -4.47
CA GLY A 71 -12.75 8.40 -4.13
C GLY A 71 -13.69 8.11 -5.28
N LYS A 72 -13.33 8.39 -6.54
CA LYS A 72 -14.29 8.27 -7.66
C LYS A 72 -14.52 6.84 -8.12
N ALA A 73 -13.50 5.98 -8.06
CA ALA A 73 -13.63 4.59 -8.48
C ALA A 73 -12.67 3.68 -7.71
N PRO A 74 -13.03 2.40 -7.49
CA PRO A 74 -12.14 1.46 -6.82
C PRO A 74 -10.88 1.17 -7.68
N VAL A 75 -9.77 0.85 -7.03
CA VAL A 75 -8.49 0.47 -7.67
C VAL A 75 -7.95 -0.85 -7.11
N ARG A 76 -7.09 -1.53 -7.88
CA ARG A 76 -6.39 -2.76 -7.45
C ARG A 76 -5.02 -2.38 -6.88
N ARG A 77 -4.86 -2.41 -5.56
CA ARG A 77 -3.61 -2.01 -4.88
C ARG A 77 -3.04 -3.07 -3.92
N ALA A 78 -3.85 -4.03 -3.47
CA ALA A 78 -3.42 -5.03 -2.49
C ALA A 78 -3.04 -6.35 -3.17
N ASP A 79 -1.91 -6.98 -2.85
CA ASP A 79 -1.72 -8.41 -3.18
C ASP A 79 -2.48 -9.29 -2.16
N GLY A 80 -2.75 -10.54 -2.52
CA GLY A 80 -3.40 -11.56 -1.72
C GLY A 80 -2.89 -11.63 -0.26
N LYS A 81 -3.83 -11.51 0.67
CA LYS A 81 -3.76 -11.81 2.12
C LYS A 81 -2.69 -11.18 3.03
N LYS A 82 -1.60 -10.54 2.58
CA LYS A 82 -0.51 -10.18 3.54
C LYS A 82 0.17 -8.81 3.42
N VAL A 83 -0.15 -7.97 2.43
CA VAL A 83 0.61 -6.70 2.23
C VAL A 83 0.32 -5.66 3.32
N VAL A 84 -0.95 -5.39 3.62
CA VAL A 84 -1.33 -4.38 4.64
C VAL A 84 -0.84 -4.80 6.02
N ALA A 85 -0.92 -6.09 6.35
CA ALA A 85 -0.35 -6.62 7.59
C ALA A 85 1.19 -6.59 7.58
N GLY A 86 1.82 -6.76 6.41
CA GLY A 86 3.27 -6.81 6.25
C GLY A 86 3.95 -5.45 6.42
N VAL A 87 3.37 -4.39 5.85
CA VAL A 87 3.89 -3.01 5.99
C VAL A 87 3.75 -2.54 7.44
N VAL A 88 2.55 -2.70 8.03
CA VAL A 88 2.33 -2.38 9.46
C VAL A 88 3.20 -3.24 10.39
N SER A 89 3.41 -4.53 10.07
CA SER A 89 4.30 -5.39 10.88
C SER A 89 5.78 -5.06 10.70
N TYR A 90 6.20 -4.57 9.54
CA TYR A 90 7.57 -4.10 9.28
C TYR A 90 7.85 -2.83 10.08
N GLU A 91 6.95 -1.85 10.03
CA GLU A 91 7.05 -0.60 10.78
C GLU A 91 7.02 -0.81 12.31
N LEU A 92 6.22 -1.77 12.79
CA LEU A 92 6.24 -2.20 14.20
C LEU A 92 7.50 -2.97 14.60
N ALA A 93 8.16 -3.65 13.64
CA ALA A 93 9.37 -4.43 13.88
C ALA A 93 10.66 -3.59 13.80
N THR A 94 10.68 -2.52 13.00
CA THR A 94 11.81 -1.59 12.89
C THR A 94 11.79 -0.49 13.94
N GLY A 95 10.65 -0.27 14.61
CA GLY A 95 10.55 0.63 15.76
C GLY A 95 10.64 2.11 15.41
N GLU A 96 10.35 2.49 14.16
CA GLU A 96 10.49 3.87 13.67
C GLU A 96 9.25 4.75 13.93
N ILE A 97 8.34 4.35 14.81
CA ILE A 97 7.22 5.20 15.24
C ILE A 97 7.39 5.57 16.72
N HIS A 98 7.81 6.83 16.95
CA HIS A 98 7.51 7.54 18.18
C HIS A 98 6.04 7.99 18.12
N VAL A 99 5.21 7.41 19.00
CA VAL A 99 3.82 7.84 19.24
C VAL A 99 3.78 9.23 19.87
#